data_AF-A0A7W9Q7Q9-F1
#
_entry.id   AF-A0A7W9Q7Q9-F1
#
_cell.length_a   1.000
_cell.length_b   1.000
_cell.length_c   1.000
_cell.angle_alpha   90.00
_cell.angle_beta   90.00
_cell.angle_gamma   90.00
#
_symmetry.space_group_name_H-M   'P 1'
#
loop_
_entity.id
_entity.type
_entity.pdbx_description
1 polymer ?
#
loop_
_entity_poly.entity_id
_entity_poly.type
_entity_poly.pdbx_seq_one_letter_code
_entity_poly.pdbx_strand_id
1 'polypeptide(L)'
;MNHKRVARLMREHGIQGAHRRRRRSLTRPDKKARPAPDLIGRDFHADIPGTKLVGDITFLPTAEGWLYLACWLDLATREVVGYAMADHHRAELVVDALNMAHGRAGLEPGCVIHSDRGSEYTSAQFRDRISELGLRQSCGRTGSCFDNAAAESFWALLKEEIGTRIWPDRATARAEVFTFIETFYNRRRLRKHKTFGYLTPAETRQRHQHTLAA
;
A
#
# COMPACT_ATOMS: atom_id res chain seq x y z
N MET A 1 16.78 13.02 19.03
CA MET A 1 16.24 14.06 18.13
C MET A 1 15.85 15.28 18.95
N ASN A 2 16.26 16.49 18.58
CA ASN A 2 15.91 17.71 19.30
C ASN A 2 14.65 18.34 18.68
N HIS A 3 13.50 18.11 19.31
CA HIS A 3 12.20 18.57 18.84
C HIS A 3 12.10 20.10 18.67
N LYS A 4 12.83 20.87 19.47
CA LYS A 4 12.88 22.34 19.35
C LYS A 4 13.53 22.78 18.04
N ARG A 5 14.57 22.07 17.60
CA ARG A 5 15.26 22.36 16.32
C ARG A 5 14.36 22.06 15.13
N VAL A 6 13.66 20.93 15.15
CA VAL A 6 12.71 20.54 14.10
C VAL A 6 11.57 21.56 13.99
N ALA A 7 10.95 21.94 15.11
CA ALA A 7 9.86 22.91 15.12
C ALA A 7 10.26 24.31 14.65
N ARG A 8 11.52 24.74 14.89
CA ARG A 8 12.04 26.00 14.37
C ARG A 8 12.20 25.95 12.85
N LEU A 9 12.81 24.89 12.33
CA LEU A 9 13.02 24.71 10.89
C LEU A 9 11.69 24.62 10.12
N MET A 10 10.70 23.89 10.67
CA MET A 10 9.36 23.82 10.09
C MET A 10 8.74 25.22 9.96
N ARG A 11 8.88 26.06 10.99
CA ARG A 11 8.34 27.43 11.01
C ARG A 11 9.03 28.35 10.02
N GLU A 12 10.36 28.29 9.92
CA GLU A 12 11.16 29.07 8.96
C GLU A 12 10.77 28.75 7.50
N HIS A 13 10.34 27.52 7.22
CA HIS A 13 10.02 27.05 5.87
C HIS A 13 8.50 26.99 5.59
N GLY A 14 7.67 27.52 6.50
CA GLY A 14 6.21 27.48 6.35
C GLY A 14 5.58 26.08 6.39
N ILE A 15 6.29 25.09 6.92
CA ILE A 15 5.86 23.69 7.02
C ILE A 15 4.97 23.54 8.26
N GLN A 16 3.75 23.05 8.07
CA GLN A 16 2.79 22.79 9.16
C GLN A 16 2.42 21.30 9.18
N GLY A 17 2.19 20.74 10.38
CA GLY A 17 1.71 19.37 10.53
C GLY A 17 0.22 19.27 10.18
N ALA A 18 -0.14 18.41 9.24
CA ALA A 18 -1.53 18.16 8.90
C ALA A 18 -2.03 16.91 9.65
N HIS A 19 -3.06 17.08 10.50
CA HIS A 19 -3.71 15.96 11.19
C HIS A 19 -5.18 15.87 10.81
N ARG A 20 -5.61 14.69 10.33
CA ARG A 20 -7.03 14.41 10.06
C ARG A 20 -7.69 13.71 11.26
N ARG A 21 -8.98 13.99 11.49
CA ARG A 21 -9.82 13.33 12.50
C ARG A 21 -9.90 11.81 12.30
N ARG A 22 -10.05 11.09 13.43
CA ARG A 22 -10.19 9.63 13.56
C ARG A 22 -11.20 9.04 12.57
N ARG A 23 -10.83 8.00 11.83
CA ARG A 23 -11.66 7.32 10.83
C ARG A 23 -12.56 6.25 11.49
N ARG A 24 -13.79 6.09 11.00
CA ARG A 24 -14.60 4.87 11.18
C ARG A 24 -14.18 3.84 10.13
N SER A 25 -13.88 2.61 10.54
CA SER A 25 -13.62 1.51 9.60
C SER A 25 -14.87 1.21 8.79
N LEU A 26 -14.71 1.06 7.47
CA LEU A 26 -15.78 0.71 6.52
C LEU A 26 -15.55 -0.69 5.92
N THR A 27 -14.51 -1.41 6.35
CA THR A 27 -14.26 -2.79 5.93
C THR A 27 -15.48 -3.63 6.31
N ARG A 28 -16.23 -4.08 5.30
CA ARG A 28 -17.39 -4.95 5.49
C ARG A 28 -16.87 -6.39 5.52
N PRO A 29 -16.91 -7.08 6.66
CA PRO A 29 -16.48 -8.47 6.73
C PRO A 29 -17.43 -9.32 5.87
N ASP A 30 -16.88 -10.15 5.00
CA ASP A 30 -17.65 -11.19 4.34
C ASP A 30 -17.91 -12.33 5.34
N LYS A 31 -19.17 -12.46 5.77
CA LYS A 31 -19.59 -13.48 6.75
C LYS A 31 -19.62 -14.90 6.18
N LYS A 32 -19.56 -15.07 4.85
CA LYS A 32 -19.69 -16.36 4.17
C LYS A 32 -18.37 -16.88 3.59
N ALA A 33 -17.32 -16.07 3.58
CA ALA A 33 -16.02 -16.47 3.06
C ALA A 33 -15.31 -17.49 3.96
N ARG A 34 -14.69 -18.52 3.35
CA ARG A 34 -13.80 -19.45 4.04
C ARG A 34 -12.56 -18.66 4.51
N PRO A 35 -12.18 -18.70 5.79
CA PRO A 35 -11.10 -17.85 6.29
C PRO A 35 -9.74 -18.29 5.71
N ALA A 36 -9.03 -17.36 5.07
CA ALA A 36 -7.62 -17.54 4.77
C ALA A 36 -6.80 -17.44 6.08
N PRO A 37 -5.72 -18.22 6.22
CA PRO A 37 -4.85 -18.15 7.39
C PRO A 37 -4.12 -16.81 7.48
N ASP A 38 -3.84 -16.35 8.69
CA ASP A 38 -2.95 -15.21 8.93
C ASP A 38 -1.50 -15.69 8.87
N LEU A 39 -0.87 -15.54 7.70
CA LEU A 39 0.53 -15.90 7.46
C LEU A 39 1.52 -14.77 7.79
N ILE A 40 1.03 -13.57 8.15
CA ILE A 40 1.89 -12.44 8.53
C ILE A 40 2.11 -12.42 10.04
N GLY A 41 1.09 -12.72 10.85
CA GLY A 41 1.25 -12.80 12.32
C GLY A 41 1.75 -11.50 12.95
N ARG A 42 1.46 -10.35 12.31
CA ARG A 42 1.97 -8.99 12.60
C ARG A 42 3.46 -8.75 12.36
N ASP A 43 4.15 -9.66 11.70
CA ASP A 43 5.50 -9.44 11.18
C ASP A 43 5.44 -8.76 9.81
N PHE A 44 5.35 -7.43 9.81
CA PHE A 44 5.35 -6.60 8.58
C PHE A 44 6.75 -6.39 8.01
N HIS A 45 7.63 -7.36 8.18
CA HIS A 45 8.98 -7.35 7.64
C HIS A 45 9.17 -8.54 6.68
N ALA A 46 9.95 -8.30 5.64
CA ALA A 46 10.43 -9.32 4.73
C ALA A 46 11.89 -9.00 4.43
N ASP A 47 12.75 -10.02 4.40
CA ASP A 47 14.17 -9.82 4.10
C ASP A 47 14.45 -9.74 2.60
N ILE A 48 13.59 -10.36 1.79
CA ILE A 48 13.74 -10.47 0.34
C ILE A 48 12.53 -9.81 -0.33
N PRO A 49 12.75 -8.86 -1.26
CA PRO A 49 11.67 -8.30 -2.06
C PRO A 49 10.89 -9.40 -2.80
N GLY A 50 9.62 -9.17 -3.04
CA GLY A 50 8.77 -10.10 -3.77
C GLY A 50 8.34 -11.33 -2.99
N THR A 51 8.67 -11.46 -1.69
CA THR A 51 8.24 -12.62 -0.86
C THR A 51 6.99 -12.37 -0.03
N LYS A 52 6.75 -11.12 0.40
CA LYS A 52 5.54 -10.72 1.12
C LYS A 52 5.06 -9.37 0.63
N LEU A 53 3.83 -9.34 0.10
CA LEU A 53 3.11 -8.11 -0.21
C LEU A 53 1.98 -7.90 0.77
N VAL A 54 1.65 -6.63 0.99
CA VAL A 54 0.49 -6.21 1.75
C VAL A 54 -0.39 -5.29 0.91
N GLY A 55 -1.69 -5.51 0.92
CA GLY A 55 -2.65 -4.77 0.11
C GLY A 55 -3.80 -4.20 0.92
N ASP A 56 -4.32 -3.07 0.44
CA ASP A 56 -5.51 -2.43 0.98
C ASP A 56 -6.16 -1.52 -0.08
N ILE A 57 -7.38 -1.04 0.21
CA ILE A 57 -8.14 -0.11 -0.62
C ILE A 57 -8.41 1.18 0.15
N THR A 58 -8.27 2.32 -0.53
CA THR A 58 -8.80 3.60 -0.06
C THR A 58 -9.70 4.23 -1.13
N PHE A 59 -10.41 5.28 -0.74
CA PHE A 59 -11.20 6.12 -1.64
C PHE A 59 -10.81 7.59 -1.49
N LEU A 60 -10.87 8.33 -2.59
CA LEU A 60 -10.50 9.73 -2.72
C LEU A 60 -11.68 10.52 -3.31
N PRO A 61 -12.07 11.66 -2.71
CA PRO A 61 -13.24 12.42 -3.16
C PRO A 61 -12.93 13.24 -4.42
N THR A 62 -13.79 13.15 -5.43
CA THR A 62 -13.81 14.06 -6.58
C THR A 62 -15.21 14.66 -6.75
N ALA A 63 -15.36 15.69 -7.59
CA ALA A 63 -16.67 16.27 -7.88
C ALA A 63 -17.58 15.31 -8.67
N GLU A 64 -17.02 14.28 -9.31
CA GLU A 64 -17.77 13.24 -10.03
C GLU A 64 -18.12 12.02 -9.15
N GLY A 65 -17.73 12.05 -7.87
CA GLY A 65 -17.90 10.95 -6.91
C GLY A 65 -16.56 10.39 -6.40
N TRP A 66 -16.56 9.14 -5.95
CA TRP A 66 -15.35 8.52 -5.42
C TRP A 66 -14.44 8.00 -6.54
N LEU A 67 -13.14 8.19 -6.36
CA LEU A 67 -12.09 7.39 -6.98
C LEU A 67 -11.60 6.36 -5.97
N TYR A 68 -11.74 5.09 -6.29
CA TYR A 68 -11.21 3.98 -5.50
C TYR A 68 -9.80 3.65 -5.96
N LEU A 69 -8.91 3.39 -4.99
CA LEU A 69 -7.50 3.12 -5.20
C LEU A 69 -7.14 1.87 -4.39
N ALA A 70 -6.72 0.81 -5.08
CA ALA A 70 -6.09 -0.36 -4.47
C ALA A 70 -4.57 -0.30 -4.67
N CYS A 71 -3.80 -0.66 -3.65
CA CYS A 71 -2.34 -0.73 -3.74
C CYS A 71 -1.83 -2.04 -3.16
N TRP A 72 -0.70 -2.51 -3.69
CA TRP A 72 0.15 -3.57 -3.15
C TRP A 72 1.51 -3.00 -2.80
N LEU A 73 1.89 -3.11 -1.53
CA LEU A 73 3.19 -2.71 -1.02
C LEU A 73 4.06 -3.93 -0.76
N ASP A 74 5.31 -3.85 -1.18
CA ASP A 74 6.32 -4.84 -0.84
C ASP A 74 6.87 -4.60 0.57
N LEU A 75 6.86 -5.62 1.43
CA LEU A 75 7.21 -5.45 2.84
C LEU A 75 8.72 -5.30 3.09
N ALA A 76 9.58 -5.78 2.18
CA ALA A 76 11.02 -5.64 2.29
C ALA A 76 11.46 -4.20 1.94
N THR A 77 10.86 -3.65 0.89
CA THR A 77 11.29 -2.38 0.29
C THR A 77 10.41 -1.20 0.65
N ARG A 78 9.17 -1.46 1.07
CA ARG A 78 8.08 -0.48 1.25
C ARG A 78 7.63 0.20 -0.03
N GLU A 79 8.06 -0.30 -1.19
CA GLU A 79 7.66 0.22 -2.49
C GLU A 79 6.21 -0.16 -2.78
N VAL A 80 5.44 0.76 -3.36
CA VAL A 80 4.15 0.40 -3.97
C VAL A 80 4.46 -0.22 -5.32
N VAL A 81 4.20 -1.51 -5.44
CA VAL A 81 4.62 -2.33 -6.58
C VAL A 81 3.52 -2.56 -7.60
N GLY A 82 2.28 -2.44 -7.16
CA GLY A 82 1.10 -2.47 -8.00
C GLY A 82 0.02 -1.58 -7.42
N TYR A 83 -0.73 -0.92 -8.29
CA TYR A 83 -1.91 -0.17 -7.92
C TYR A 83 -2.89 -0.13 -9.07
N ALA A 84 -4.15 0.04 -8.74
CA ALA A 84 -5.21 0.25 -9.72
C ALA A 84 -6.21 1.26 -9.19
N MET A 85 -6.89 1.93 -10.12
CA MET A 85 -7.83 2.99 -9.81
C MET A 85 -9.13 2.79 -10.58
N ALA A 86 -10.26 2.89 -9.92
CA ALA A 86 -11.58 2.71 -10.53
C ALA A 86 -12.63 3.64 -9.93
N ASP A 87 -13.76 3.78 -10.61
CA ASP A 87 -14.97 4.43 -10.09
C ASP A 87 -15.85 3.46 -9.26
N HIS A 88 -15.40 2.21 -9.09
CA HIS A 88 -16.10 1.16 -8.35
C HIS A 88 -15.23 0.49 -7.29
N HIS A 89 -15.89 -0.17 -6.33
CA HIS A 89 -15.28 -0.96 -5.27
C HIS A 89 -15.57 -2.45 -5.49
N ARG A 90 -14.99 -3.05 -6.54
CA ARG A 90 -15.19 -4.46 -6.91
C ARG A 90 -13.87 -5.24 -6.85
N ALA A 91 -13.94 -6.56 -6.78
CA ALA A 91 -12.78 -7.45 -6.75
C ALA A 91 -11.79 -7.24 -7.92
N GLU A 92 -12.30 -6.92 -9.10
CA GLU A 92 -11.51 -6.52 -10.28
C GLU A 92 -10.43 -5.47 -9.95
N LEU A 93 -10.76 -4.47 -9.11
CA LEU A 93 -9.82 -3.42 -8.73
C LEU A 93 -8.57 -3.97 -8.01
N VAL A 94 -8.75 -4.92 -7.09
CA VAL A 94 -7.61 -5.50 -6.36
C VAL A 94 -6.83 -6.51 -7.20
N VAL A 95 -7.53 -7.17 -8.13
CA VAL A 95 -6.94 -8.08 -9.12
C VAL A 95 -6.06 -7.32 -10.10
N ASP A 96 -6.51 -6.19 -10.63
CA ASP A 96 -5.73 -5.35 -11.54
C ASP A 96 -4.46 -4.82 -10.88
N ALA A 97 -4.59 -4.35 -9.64
CA ALA A 97 -3.43 -3.93 -8.85
C ALA A 97 -2.45 -5.09 -8.64
N LEU A 98 -2.95 -6.31 -8.38
CA LEU A 98 -2.12 -7.51 -8.17
C LEU A 98 -1.41 -7.93 -9.46
N ASN A 99 -2.11 -7.88 -10.60
CA ASN A 99 -1.54 -8.14 -11.91
C ASN A 99 -0.38 -7.19 -12.22
N MET A 100 -0.56 -5.90 -11.92
CA MET A 100 0.51 -4.92 -12.05
C MET A 100 1.70 -5.24 -11.14
N ALA A 101 1.44 -5.61 -9.88
CA ALA A 101 2.51 -6.01 -8.95
C ALA A 101 3.28 -7.23 -9.46
N HIS A 102 2.58 -8.28 -9.89
CA HIS A 102 3.19 -9.50 -10.41
C HIS A 102 4.08 -9.21 -11.63
N GLY A 103 3.60 -8.39 -12.57
CA GLY A 103 4.35 -8.06 -13.79
C GLY A 103 5.56 -7.13 -13.61
N ARG A 104 5.67 -6.40 -12.49
CA ARG A 104 6.72 -5.39 -12.28
C ARG A 104 7.70 -5.70 -11.15
N ALA A 105 7.27 -6.47 -10.16
CA ALA A 105 8.01 -6.59 -8.90
C ALA A 105 8.96 -7.78 -8.83
N GLY A 106 8.88 -8.73 -9.78
CA GLY A 106 9.63 -9.99 -9.71
C GLY A 106 9.24 -10.80 -8.47
N LEU A 107 7.95 -11.12 -8.33
CA LEU A 107 7.45 -11.85 -7.16
C LEU A 107 8.01 -13.28 -7.13
N GLU A 108 8.46 -13.70 -5.96
CA GLU A 108 8.96 -15.06 -5.74
C GLU A 108 7.82 -16.08 -5.80
N PRO A 109 8.08 -17.32 -6.26
CA PRO A 109 7.11 -18.40 -6.17
C PRO A 109 6.57 -18.56 -4.75
N GLY A 110 5.25 -18.60 -4.60
CA GLY A 110 4.61 -18.68 -3.29
C GLY A 110 4.68 -17.40 -2.46
N CYS A 111 4.96 -16.24 -3.08
CA CYS A 111 4.87 -14.94 -2.44
C CYS A 111 3.55 -14.79 -1.66
N VAL A 112 3.65 -14.31 -0.42
CA VAL A 112 2.52 -14.12 0.48
C VAL A 112 1.82 -12.81 0.13
N ILE A 113 0.53 -12.90 -0.20
CA ILE A 113 -0.34 -11.77 -0.53
C ILE A 113 -1.28 -11.53 0.65
N HIS A 114 -0.93 -10.56 1.50
CA HIS A 114 -1.68 -10.26 2.71
C HIS A 114 -2.63 -9.07 2.54
N SER A 115 -3.84 -9.21 3.06
CA SER A 115 -4.84 -8.13 3.06
C SER A 115 -5.80 -8.27 4.23
N ASP A 116 -6.53 -7.19 4.54
CA ASP A 116 -7.67 -7.26 5.44
C ASP A 116 -8.83 -8.07 4.83
N ARG A 117 -9.80 -8.48 5.67
CA ARG A 117 -10.96 -9.31 5.28
C ARG A 117 -12.06 -8.54 4.52
N GLY A 118 -11.67 -7.65 3.61
CA GLY A 118 -12.62 -6.99 2.70
C GLY A 118 -13.23 -7.98 1.70
N SER A 119 -14.47 -7.74 1.30
CA SER A 119 -15.21 -8.60 0.34
C SER A 119 -14.48 -8.80 -0.99
N GLU A 120 -13.67 -7.83 -1.39
CA GLU A 120 -12.87 -7.84 -2.62
C GLU A 120 -11.77 -8.90 -2.51
N TYR A 121 -11.07 -8.92 -1.38
CA TYR A 121 -10.00 -9.86 -1.07
C TYR A 121 -10.52 -11.27 -0.74
N THR A 122 -11.77 -11.40 -0.30
CA THR A 122 -12.40 -12.71 -0.07
C THR A 122 -13.23 -13.20 -1.27
N SER A 123 -13.18 -12.52 -2.40
CA SER A 123 -13.92 -12.91 -3.61
C SER A 123 -13.35 -14.18 -4.26
N ALA A 124 -14.17 -14.90 -5.02
CA ALA A 124 -13.69 -16.03 -5.83
C ALA A 124 -12.67 -15.56 -6.88
N GLN A 125 -13.00 -14.48 -7.60
CA GLN A 125 -12.13 -13.86 -8.61
C GLN A 125 -10.70 -13.60 -8.08
N PHE A 126 -10.58 -13.05 -6.87
CA PHE A 126 -9.26 -12.78 -6.29
C PHE A 126 -8.52 -14.07 -5.87
N ARG A 127 -9.23 -15.05 -5.30
CA ARG A 127 -8.65 -16.35 -4.94
C ARG A 127 -8.15 -17.12 -6.14
N ASP A 128 -8.98 -17.19 -7.19
CA ASP A 128 -8.66 -17.91 -8.43
C ASP A 128 -7.42 -17.27 -9.05
N ARG A 129 -7.36 -15.94 -9.08
CA ARG A 129 -6.19 -15.23 -9.61
C ARG A 129 -4.92 -15.44 -8.79
N ILE A 130 -5.00 -15.45 -7.46
CA ILE A 130 -3.85 -15.80 -6.60
C ILE A 130 -3.34 -17.20 -6.93
N SER A 131 -4.26 -18.16 -7.12
CA SER A 131 -3.89 -19.55 -7.43
C SER A 131 -3.23 -19.66 -8.81
N GLU A 132 -3.76 -18.99 -9.83
CA GLU A 132 -3.18 -18.94 -11.19
C GLU A 132 -1.75 -18.39 -11.18
N LEU A 133 -1.49 -17.39 -10.35
CA LEU A 133 -0.18 -16.76 -10.23
C LEU A 133 0.79 -17.52 -9.31
N GLY A 134 0.38 -18.66 -8.73
CA GLY A 134 1.20 -19.43 -7.80
C GLY A 134 1.52 -18.69 -6.50
N LEU A 135 0.64 -17.77 -6.08
CA LEU A 135 0.81 -16.93 -4.90
C LEU A 135 0.07 -17.54 -3.69
N ARG A 136 0.39 -17.07 -2.48
CA ARG A 136 -0.21 -17.56 -1.23
C ARG A 136 -1.04 -16.48 -0.56
N GLN A 137 -2.36 -16.65 -0.55
CA GLN A 137 -3.22 -15.71 0.15
C GLN A 137 -3.02 -15.78 1.66
N SER A 138 -2.98 -14.60 2.28
CA SER A 138 -2.97 -14.40 3.73
C SER A 138 -4.00 -13.33 4.09
N CYS A 139 -4.75 -13.54 5.18
CA CYS A 139 -5.68 -12.53 5.67
C CYS A 139 -5.52 -12.31 7.16
N GLY A 140 -5.54 -11.04 7.59
CA GLY A 140 -5.53 -10.67 9.01
C GLY A 140 -6.69 -11.30 9.79
N ARG A 141 -6.59 -11.35 11.11
CA ARG A 141 -7.68 -11.82 11.99
C ARG A 141 -8.82 -10.81 11.99
N THR A 142 -10.06 -11.28 12.09
CA THR A 142 -11.21 -10.39 12.29
C THR A 142 -11.01 -9.55 13.56
N GLY A 143 -11.08 -8.22 13.42
CA GLY A 143 -11.09 -7.29 14.56
C GLY A 143 -9.72 -6.82 15.05
N SER A 144 -8.64 -7.06 14.32
CA SER A 144 -7.30 -6.55 14.64
C SER A 144 -6.87 -5.46 13.66
N CYS A 145 -6.97 -4.19 14.07
CA CYS A 145 -6.45 -3.05 13.28
C CYS A 145 -4.92 -3.04 13.15
N PHE A 146 -4.23 -3.95 13.84
CA PHE A 146 -2.77 -4.09 13.76
C PHE A 146 -2.33 -4.97 12.60
N ASP A 147 -3.25 -5.56 11.83
CA ASP A 147 -2.93 -6.57 10.83
C ASP A 147 -2.57 -5.95 9.45
N ASN A 148 -2.59 -4.62 9.31
CA ASN A 148 -2.22 -3.94 8.06
C ASN A 148 -1.45 -2.62 8.24
N ALA A 149 -0.63 -2.51 9.29
CA ALA A 149 0.03 -1.26 9.69
C ALA A 149 0.89 -0.61 8.58
N ALA A 150 1.44 -1.43 7.69
CA ALA A 150 2.23 -1.00 6.54
C ALA A 150 1.40 -0.22 5.51
N ALA A 151 0.24 -0.75 5.12
CA ALA A 151 -0.67 -0.05 4.20
C ALA A 151 -1.31 1.16 4.90
N GLU A 152 -1.68 1.05 6.18
CA GLU A 152 -2.20 2.18 6.94
C GLU A 152 -1.23 3.37 6.98
N SER A 153 0.05 3.11 7.20
CA SER A 153 1.11 4.13 7.18
C SER A 153 1.25 4.78 5.80
N PHE A 154 1.09 4.00 4.72
CA PHE A 154 1.08 4.54 3.37
C PHE A 154 -0.14 5.42 3.11
N TRP A 155 -1.33 5.01 3.54
CA TRP A 155 -2.55 5.80 3.38
C TRP A 155 -2.53 7.09 4.18
N ALA A 156 -1.97 7.07 5.40
CA ALA A 156 -1.81 8.28 6.20
C ALA A 156 -1.00 9.32 5.42
N LEU A 157 0.14 8.90 4.86
CA LEU A 157 1.00 9.76 4.06
C LEU A 157 0.30 10.26 2.78
N LEU A 158 -0.33 9.37 2.00
CA LEU A 158 -1.04 9.79 0.78
C LEU A 158 -2.12 10.83 1.10
N LYS A 159 -2.84 10.64 2.21
CA LYS A 159 -3.90 11.56 2.64
C LYS A 159 -3.36 12.89 3.17
N GLU A 160 -2.19 12.87 3.80
CA GLU A 160 -1.50 14.07 4.26
C GLU A 160 -1.01 14.92 3.09
N GLU A 161 -0.40 14.29 2.09
CA GLU A 161 0.25 14.96 0.96
C GLU A 161 -0.75 15.44 -0.11
N ILE A 162 -1.72 14.60 -0.46
CA ILE A 162 -2.66 14.90 -1.56
C ILE A 162 -4.13 14.75 -1.18
N GLY A 163 -4.48 13.91 -0.19
CA GLY A 163 -5.87 13.54 0.10
C GLY A 163 -6.69 14.50 0.98
N THR A 164 -6.23 15.73 1.21
CA THR A 164 -7.01 16.80 1.86
C THR A 164 -7.89 17.57 0.88
N ARG A 165 -7.63 17.47 -0.43
CA ARG A 165 -8.39 18.15 -1.49
C ARG A 165 -9.57 17.33 -2.01
N ILE A 166 -10.48 18.00 -2.72
CA ILE A 166 -11.49 17.38 -3.58
C ILE A 166 -11.09 17.72 -5.01
N TRP A 167 -10.88 16.70 -5.85
CA TRP A 167 -10.50 16.91 -7.25
C TRP A 167 -11.70 17.30 -8.12
N PRO A 168 -11.50 18.09 -9.19
CA PRO A 168 -12.57 18.44 -10.12
C PRO A 168 -13.13 17.20 -10.85
N ASP A 169 -12.27 16.25 -11.21
CA ASP A 169 -12.65 15.05 -11.95
C ASP A 169 -11.74 13.86 -11.60
N ARG A 170 -12.16 12.64 -11.98
CA ARG A 170 -11.39 11.42 -11.73
C ARG A 170 -10.09 11.36 -12.53
N ALA A 171 -10.00 11.98 -13.71
CA ALA A 171 -8.79 11.93 -14.53
C ALA A 171 -7.63 12.72 -13.88
N THR A 172 -7.92 13.92 -13.39
CA THR A 172 -7.00 14.76 -12.60
C THR A 172 -6.56 14.03 -11.34
N ALA A 173 -7.48 13.42 -10.59
CA ALA A 173 -7.15 12.62 -9.41
C ALA A 173 -6.22 11.44 -9.77
N ARG A 174 -6.47 10.73 -10.87
CA ARG A 174 -5.61 9.62 -11.33
C ARG A 174 -4.20 10.08 -11.65
N ALA A 175 -4.06 11.20 -12.35
CA ALA A 175 -2.75 11.76 -12.71
C ALA A 175 -1.93 12.17 -11.48
N GLU A 176 -2.57 12.80 -10.49
CA GLU A 176 -1.90 13.18 -9.24
C GLU A 176 -1.55 11.96 -8.37
N VAL A 177 -2.43 10.97 -8.26
CA VAL A 177 -2.13 9.71 -7.55
C VAL A 177 -0.98 8.97 -8.21
N PHE A 178 -0.97 8.87 -9.56
CA PHE A 178 0.15 8.31 -10.30
C PHE A 178 1.46 9.02 -9.98
N THR A 179 1.46 10.36 -10.05
CA THR A 179 2.64 11.20 -9.78
C THR A 179 3.10 11.03 -8.33
N PHE A 180 2.17 10.97 -7.39
CA PHE A 180 2.46 10.72 -5.97
C PHE A 180 3.13 9.37 -5.78
N ILE A 181 2.60 8.28 -6.34
CA ILE A 181 3.14 6.93 -6.16
C ILE A 181 4.50 6.80 -6.86
N GLU A 182 4.53 7.07 -8.16
CA GLU A 182 5.68 6.77 -9.02
C GLU A 182 6.82 7.77 -8.82
N THR A 183 6.52 9.05 -8.74
CA THR A 183 7.57 10.08 -8.68
C THR A 183 7.96 10.40 -7.25
N PHE A 184 6.99 10.67 -6.38
CA PHE A 184 7.29 11.11 -5.02
C PHE A 184 7.59 9.94 -4.08
N TYR A 185 6.62 9.06 -3.85
CA TYR A 185 6.67 8.02 -2.83
C TYR A 185 7.76 6.99 -3.13
N ASN A 186 7.75 6.38 -4.31
CA ASN A 186 8.70 5.31 -4.65
C ASN A 186 10.12 5.83 -4.92
N ARG A 187 10.28 7.03 -5.49
CA ARG A 187 11.56 7.49 -6.07
C ARG A 187 12.19 8.73 -5.44
N ARG A 188 11.50 9.49 -4.59
CA ARG A 188 12.05 10.70 -3.94
C ARG A 188 11.96 10.68 -2.43
N ARG A 189 10.98 9.99 -1.87
CA ARG A 189 10.75 9.97 -0.43
C ARG A 189 11.74 9.07 0.28
N LEU A 190 12.66 9.67 1.04
CA LEU A 190 13.58 8.92 1.88
C LEU A 190 12.89 8.23 3.06
N ARG A 191 13.31 7.00 3.33
CA ARG A 191 12.95 6.21 4.51
C ARG A 191 14.22 5.67 5.15
N LYS A 192 14.22 5.60 6.47
CA LYS A 192 15.30 4.95 7.20
C LYS A 192 15.17 3.43 7.03
N HIS A 193 16.12 2.84 6.34
CA HIS A 193 16.39 1.41 6.27
C HIS A 193 17.33 0.99 7.40
N LYS A 194 17.11 -0.19 7.99
CA LYS A 194 17.90 -0.67 9.14
C LYS A 194 19.38 -0.85 8.79
N THR A 195 19.66 -1.34 7.58
CA THR A 195 21.01 -1.71 7.13
C THR A 195 21.69 -0.64 6.28
N PHE A 196 20.92 0.10 5.48
CA PHE A 196 21.47 0.97 4.42
C PHE A 196 21.37 2.47 4.70
N GLY A 197 20.88 2.86 5.88
CA GLY A 197 20.66 4.27 6.20
C GLY A 197 19.40 4.81 5.54
N TYR A 198 19.44 5.99 4.92
CA TYR A 198 18.26 6.58 4.28
C TYR A 198 18.25 6.30 2.78
N LEU A 199 17.21 5.62 2.32
CA LEU A 199 16.99 5.31 0.91
C LEU A 199 15.52 5.51 0.55
N THR A 200 15.26 5.72 -0.72
CA THR A 200 13.91 5.60 -1.28
C THR A 200 13.48 4.14 -1.38
N PRO A 201 12.18 3.83 -1.47
CA PRO A 201 11.70 2.47 -1.69
C PRO A 201 12.32 1.81 -2.94
N ALA A 202 12.41 2.55 -4.05
CA ALA A 202 13.01 2.04 -5.29
C ALA A 202 14.51 1.75 -5.15
N GLU A 203 15.27 2.64 -4.49
CA GLU A 203 16.69 2.39 -4.21
C GLU A 203 16.89 1.19 -3.28
N THR A 204 15.96 0.99 -2.32
CA THR A 204 16.00 -0.18 -1.44
C THR A 204 15.86 -1.47 -2.25
N ARG A 205 14.90 -1.53 -3.20
CA ARG A 205 14.79 -2.67 -4.13
C ARG A 205 16.09 -2.90 -4.90
N GLN A 206 16.64 -1.85 -5.51
CA GLN A 206 17.87 -1.96 -6.31
C GLN A 206 19.04 -2.51 -5.49
N ARG A 207 19.18 -2.08 -4.23
CA ARG A 207 20.21 -2.61 -3.31
C ARG A 207 20.03 -4.10 -3.05
N HIS A 208 18.80 -4.56 -2.79
CA HIS A 208 18.53 -5.98 -2.60
C HIS A 208 18.86 -6.81 -3.85
N GLN A 209 18.51 -6.33 -5.05
CA GLN A 209 18.83 -7.01 -6.30
C GLN A 209 20.34 -7.13 -6.52
N HIS A 210 21.11 -6.07 -6.21
CA HIS A 210 22.57 -6.10 -6.30
C HIS A 210 23.19 -7.06 -5.27
N THR A 211 22.65 -7.14 -4.05
CA THR A 211 23.16 -8.08 -3.03
C THR A 211 22.88 -9.53 -3.38
N LEU A 212 21.78 -9.84 -4.07
CA LEU A 212 21.47 -11.21 -4.52
C LEU A 212 22.32 -11.65 -5.74
N ALA A 213 22.83 -10.70 -6.51
CA ALA A 213 23.64 -10.95 -7.70
C ALA A 213 25.16 -11.03 -7.42
N ALA A 214 25.61 -10.72 -6.21
CA ALA A 214 27.01 -10.68 -5.79
C ALA A 214 27.36 -11.89 -4.91
#